data_AF-A0A5B1APX1-F1
#
_entry.id   AF-A0A5B1APX1-F1
#
_cell.length_a   1.000
_cell.length_b   1.000
_cell.length_c   1.000
_cell.angle_alpha   90.00
_cell.angle_beta   90.00
_cell.angle_gamma   90.00
#
_symmetry.space_group_name_H-M   'P 1'
#
loop_
_entity.id
_entity.type
_entity.pdbx_description
1 polymer ?
#
loop_
_entity_poly.entity_id
_entity_poly.type
_entity_poly.pdbx_seq_one_letter_code
_entity_poly.pdbx_strand_id
1 'polypeptide(L)'
;AAGGNGGVGGTLFGAGGVGGQGGPAVASILGGVPGQGGNGGNANWFGSGGNGGQGGTGLTGTNGVNPTPTAPAGTGGNGTDVAANGNVTGGTGNPGLPGLTPAQTGGTGGIGGSGE
;
A
#
# COMPACT_ATOMS: atom_id res chain seq x y z
N ALA A 1 -8.17 -10.70 0.46
CA ALA A 1 -8.99 -9.47 0.66
C ALA A 1 -8.11 -8.26 0.43
N ALA A 2 -8.64 -7.15 -0.09
CA ALA A 2 -7.86 -5.92 -0.24
C ALA A 2 -7.53 -5.30 1.13
N GLY A 3 -6.41 -4.59 1.20
CA GLY A 3 -6.04 -3.78 2.37
C GLY A 3 -6.95 -2.57 2.51
N GLY A 4 -7.26 -2.19 3.76
CA GLY A 4 -8.05 -0.99 4.04
C GLY A 4 -7.26 0.30 3.72
N ASN A 5 -7.94 1.36 3.29
CA ASN A 5 -7.28 2.66 3.12
C ASN A 5 -6.86 3.24 4.48
N GLY A 6 -5.79 4.00 4.48
CA GLY A 6 -5.35 4.77 5.64
C GLY A 6 -6.38 5.82 6.04
N GLY A 7 -6.52 6.03 7.34
CA GLY A 7 -7.43 7.05 7.89
C GLY A 7 -6.98 8.48 7.58
N VAL A 8 -7.92 9.42 7.61
CA VAL A 8 -7.60 10.85 7.48
C VAL A 8 -6.93 11.33 8.77
N GLY A 9 -5.93 12.21 8.63
CA GLY A 9 -5.27 12.88 9.75
C GLY A 9 -6.19 13.84 10.51
N GLY A 10 -5.67 14.44 11.58
CA GLY A 10 -6.38 15.45 12.37
C GLY A 10 -6.85 16.65 11.52
N THR A 11 -7.88 17.35 11.99
CA THR A 11 -8.56 18.39 11.21
C THR A 11 -7.68 19.58 10.88
N LEU A 12 -6.82 20.01 11.82
CA LEU A 12 -5.89 21.14 11.67
C LEU A 12 -4.46 20.67 11.43
N PHE A 13 -3.96 19.78 12.29
CA PHE A 13 -2.66 19.14 12.12
C PHE A 13 -2.83 17.64 12.12
N GLY A 14 -2.18 16.94 11.18
CA GLY A 14 -2.11 15.49 11.23
C GLY A 14 -1.61 14.88 9.94
N ALA A 15 -0.83 13.80 10.10
CA ALA A 15 -0.46 12.94 9.00
C ALA A 15 -1.60 11.98 8.67
N GLY A 16 -1.73 11.64 7.40
CA GLY A 16 -2.59 10.57 6.96
C GLY A 16 -2.12 9.20 7.50
N GLY A 17 -3.07 8.33 7.81
CA GLY A 17 -2.78 6.97 8.26
C GLY A 17 -2.16 6.10 7.16
N VAL A 18 -1.43 5.06 7.54
CA VAL A 18 -0.86 4.10 6.58
C VAL A 18 -1.95 3.18 6.02
N GLY A 19 -1.88 2.90 4.72
CA GLY A 19 -2.73 1.92 4.05
C GLY A 19 -2.46 0.49 4.54
N GLY A 20 -3.52 -0.28 4.72
CA GLY A 20 -3.44 -1.68 5.15
C GLY A 20 -2.82 -2.59 4.10
N GLN A 21 -2.19 -3.67 4.56
CA GLN A 21 -1.64 -4.70 3.67
C GLN A 21 -2.75 -5.48 2.96
N GLY A 22 -2.52 -5.82 1.69
CA GLY A 22 -3.36 -6.75 0.93
C GLY A 22 -3.22 -8.18 1.45
N GLY A 23 -4.34 -8.89 1.57
CA GLY A 23 -4.34 -10.27 2.04
C GLY A 23 -3.65 -11.23 1.04
N PRO A 24 -2.97 -12.28 1.52
CA PRO A 24 -2.30 -13.24 0.66
C PRO A 24 -3.29 -14.07 -0.16
N ALA A 25 -2.79 -14.60 -1.26
CA ALA A 25 -3.45 -15.60 -2.09
C ALA A 25 -3.57 -16.95 -1.35
N VAL A 26 -4.75 -17.57 -1.41
CA VAL A 26 -5.02 -18.90 -0.83
C VAL A 26 -5.70 -19.78 -1.88
N ALA A 27 -5.11 -20.95 -2.18
CA ALA A 27 -5.53 -21.82 -3.29
C ALA A 27 -7.02 -22.18 -3.25
N SER A 28 -7.60 -22.30 -2.06
CA SER A 28 -8.97 -22.77 -1.85
C SER A 28 -10.06 -21.70 -2.01
N ILE A 29 -9.69 -20.42 -2.18
CA ILE A 29 -10.65 -19.30 -2.28
C ILE A 29 -10.43 -18.57 -3.61
N LEU A 30 -11.42 -18.61 -4.51
CA LEU A 30 -11.51 -17.82 -5.76
C LEU A 30 -10.24 -17.87 -6.65
N GLY A 31 -9.57 -19.03 -6.70
CA GLY A 31 -8.37 -19.22 -7.53
C GLY A 31 -7.10 -18.59 -6.97
N GLY A 32 -7.09 -18.14 -5.70
CA GLY A 32 -5.88 -17.64 -5.05
C GLY A 32 -5.41 -16.28 -5.57
N VAL A 33 -6.33 -15.35 -5.85
CA VAL A 33 -5.94 -13.97 -6.21
C VAL A 33 -5.57 -13.19 -4.95
N PRO A 34 -4.35 -12.64 -4.84
CA PRO A 34 -3.98 -11.81 -3.70
C PRO A 34 -4.65 -10.44 -3.75
N GLY A 35 -4.82 -9.86 -2.55
CA GLY A 35 -5.41 -8.53 -2.41
C GLY A 35 -4.46 -7.42 -2.82
N GLN A 36 -5.03 -6.33 -3.33
CA GLN A 36 -4.34 -5.04 -3.42
C GLN A 36 -4.03 -4.49 -2.03
N GLY A 37 -2.95 -3.72 -1.91
CA GLY A 37 -2.72 -2.89 -0.73
C GLY A 37 -3.75 -1.76 -0.62
N GLY A 38 -3.85 -1.13 0.54
CA GLY A 38 -4.66 0.07 0.75
C GLY A 38 -3.94 1.35 0.34
N ASN A 39 -4.68 2.39 -0.02
CA ASN A 39 -4.07 3.71 -0.24
C ASN A 39 -3.63 4.30 1.11
N GLY A 40 -2.64 5.18 1.10
CA GLY A 40 -2.36 6.04 2.24
C GLY A 40 -3.53 6.99 2.51
N GLY A 41 -3.67 7.38 3.78
CA GLY A 41 -4.67 8.35 4.22
C GLY A 41 -4.25 9.79 3.93
N ASN A 42 -5.20 10.71 3.90
CA ASN A 42 -4.95 12.12 3.61
C ASN A 42 -4.61 12.91 4.89
N ALA A 43 -3.75 13.92 4.77
CA ALA A 43 -3.73 15.06 5.69
C ALA A 43 -4.85 16.05 5.34
N ASN A 44 -5.19 16.96 6.26
CA ASN A 44 -6.37 17.82 6.11
C ASN A 44 -6.03 19.30 5.88
N TRP A 45 -5.27 19.93 6.78
CA TRP A 45 -4.87 21.35 6.68
C TRP A 45 -3.36 21.52 6.68
N PHE A 46 -2.68 20.84 7.61
CA PHE A 46 -1.23 20.79 7.71
C PHE A 46 -0.80 19.35 8.01
N GLY A 47 0.08 18.80 7.18
CA GLY A 47 0.68 17.50 7.43
C GLY A 47 0.98 16.69 6.18
N SER A 48 1.58 15.51 6.41
CA SER A 48 1.97 14.59 5.34
C SER A 48 0.86 13.61 4.98
N GLY A 49 0.85 13.16 3.73
CA GLY A 49 0.08 12.00 3.35
C GLY A 49 0.58 10.74 4.05
N GLY A 50 -0.31 9.76 4.22
CA GLY A 50 0.07 8.44 4.71
C GLY A 50 0.74 7.60 3.62
N ASN A 51 1.54 6.61 4.03
CA ASN A 51 2.11 5.64 3.11
C ASN A 51 1.03 4.68 2.60
N GLY A 52 1.18 4.20 1.36
CA GLY A 52 0.38 3.12 0.84
C GLY A 52 0.70 1.78 1.54
N GLY A 53 -0.26 0.87 1.52
CA GLY A 53 -0.10 -0.49 2.01
C GLY A 53 0.61 -1.39 1.00
N GLN A 54 1.29 -2.41 1.51
CA GLN A 54 1.88 -3.46 0.68
C GLN A 54 0.78 -4.29 0.00
N GLY A 55 0.99 -4.70 -1.25
CA GLY A 55 0.16 -5.70 -1.91
C GLY A 55 0.25 -7.07 -1.24
N GLY A 56 -0.76 -7.92 -1.46
CA GLY A 56 -0.76 -9.29 -0.96
C GLY A 56 0.22 -10.18 -1.70
N THR A 57 0.81 -11.14 -0.99
CA THR A 57 1.67 -12.18 -1.56
C THR A 57 0.87 -13.15 -2.42
N GLY A 58 1.40 -13.47 -3.60
CA GLY A 58 0.88 -14.46 -4.53
C GLY A 58 0.85 -15.87 -3.97
N LEU A 59 0.20 -16.78 -4.70
CA LEU A 59 -0.12 -18.10 -4.18
C LEU A 59 1.16 -18.84 -3.77
N THR A 60 1.24 -19.26 -2.51
CA THR A 60 2.31 -20.16 -2.05
C THR A 60 2.12 -21.51 -2.74
N GLY A 61 3.20 -22.09 -3.27
CA GLY A 61 3.14 -23.43 -3.88
C GLY A 61 2.53 -24.47 -2.93
N THR A 62 1.98 -25.54 -3.48
CA THR A 62 1.49 -26.67 -2.69
C THR A 62 2.63 -27.30 -1.86
N ASN A 63 2.31 -27.84 -0.68
CA ASN A 63 3.31 -28.51 0.16
C ASN A 63 4.10 -29.56 -0.66
N GLY A 64 5.42 -29.38 -0.74
CA GLY A 64 6.33 -30.27 -1.49
C GLY A 64 6.88 -29.68 -2.79
N VAL A 65 6.30 -28.60 -3.32
CA VAL A 65 6.95 -27.76 -4.32
C VAL A 65 7.46 -26.50 -3.64
N ASN A 66 8.77 -26.25 -3.71
CA ASN A 66 9.38 -25.00 -3.27
C ASN A 66 9.56 -24.10 -4.50
N PRO A 67 8.52 -23.38 -4.97
CA PRO A 67 8.67 -22.45 -6.07
C PRO A 67 9.77 -21.45 -5.73
N THR A 68 10.67 -21.21 -6.67
CA THR A 68 11.73 -20.21 -6.51
C THR A 68 11.07 -18.85 -6.24
N PRO A 69 11.40 -18.17 -5.12
CA PRO A 69 10.90 -16.83 -4.88
C PRO A 69 11.25 -15.91 -6.04
N THR A 70 10.25 -15.26 -6.61
CA THR A 70 10.44 -14.27 -7.66
C THR A 70 10.68 -12.89 -7.04
N ALA A 71 11.14 -11.93 -7.84
CA ALA A 71 11.22 -10.55 -7.41
C ALA A 71 9.84 -10.05 -6.91
N PRO A 72 9.79 -9.18 -5.88
CA PRO A 72 8.55 -8.58 -5.42
C PRO A 72 7.78 -7.90 -6.56
N ALA A 73 6.45 -7.84 -6.43
CA ALA A 73 5.63 -7.07 -7.35
C ALA A 73 5.93 -5.56 -7.28
N GLY A 74 5.44 -4.81 -8.26
CA GLY A 74 5.74 -3.38 -8.40
C GLY A 74 5.35 -2.55 -7.18
N THR A 75 6.24 -1.64 -6.81
CA THR A 75 6.05 -0.65 -5.75
C THR A 75 4.97 0.35 -6.11
N GLY A 76 4.22 0.80 -5.10
CA GLY A 76 3.29 1.91 -5.25
C GLY A 76 4.02 3.24 -5.47
N GLY A 77 3.41 4.14 -6.25
CA GLY A 77 3.94 5.49 -6.47
C GLY A 77 3.86 6.35 -5.21
N ASN A 78 4.89 7.15 -4.97
CA ASN A 78 4.93 8.09 -3.84
C ASN A 78 3.88 9.19 -3.99
N GLY A 79 3.46 9.73 -2.84
CA GLY A 79 2.70 10.96 -2.76
C GLY A 79 3.54 12.17 -3.15
N THR A 80 2.87 13.25 -3.55
CA THR A 80 3.52 14.51 -3.93
C THR A 80 3.82 15.37 -2.71
N ASP A 81 5.04 15.87 -2.59
CA ASP A 81 5.39 16.89 -1.60
C ASP A 81 4.79 18.24 -2.00
N VAL A 82 4.34 19.01 -1.02
CA VAL A 82 3.75 20.33 -1.21
C VAL A 82 4.44 21.33 -0.29
N ALA A 83 5.14 22.30 -0.89
CA ALA A 83 5.78 23.40 -0.18
C ALA A 83 5.15 24.74 -0.58
N ALA A 84 4.36 25.36 0.32
CA ALA A 84 3.60 26.58 -0.01
C ALA A 84 3.19 27.41 1.21
N ASN A 85 2.73 28.65 0.98
CA ASN A 85 2.12 29.47 2.02
C ASN A 85 0.62 29.16 2.16
N GLY A 86 0.16 28.91 3.39
CA GLY A 86 -1.23 28.55 3.67
C GLY A 86 -1.37 27.06 3.99
N ASN A 87 -2.53 26.46 3.71
CA ASN A 87 -2.75 25.03 3.98
C ASN A 87 -1.83 24.17 3.11
N VAL A 88 -1.00 23.35 3.74
CA VAL A 88 -0.04 22.47 3.07
C VAL A 88 -0.27 21.03 3.48
N THR A 89 -0.74 20.24 2.52
CA THR A 89 -1.00 18.81 2.70
C THR A 89 -0.26 18.03 1.62
N GLY A 90 0.63 17.14 2.06
CA GLY A 90 1.28 16.22 1.14
C GLY A 90 0.32 15.16 0.60
N GLY A 91 0.57 14.72 -0.64
CA GLY A 91 -0.22 13.69 -1.30
C GLY A 91 -0.02 12.31 -0.66
N THR A 92 -0.96 11.40 -0.89
CA THR A 92 -0.89 10.05 -0.29
C THR A 92 -0.06 9.10 -1.12
N GLY A 93 0.58 8.14 -0.44
CA GLY A 93 1.25 7.03 -1.11
C GLY A 93 0.24 6.06 -1.73
N ASN A 94 0.51 5.64 -2.97
CA ASN A 94 -0.31 4.64 -3.65
C ASN A 94 -0.02 3.22 -3.12
N PRO A 95 -0.97 2.28 -3.23
CA PRO A 95 -0.77 0.89 -2.87
C PRO A 95 0.34 0.23 -3.68
N GLY A 96 1.01 -0.75 -3.07
CA GLY A 96 1.84 -1.69 -3.82
C GLY A 96 0.99 -2.71 -4.59
N LEU A 97 1.51 -3.18 -5.73
CA LEU A 97 0.83 -4.17 -6.55
C LEU A 97 0.81 -5.55 -5.85
N PRO A 98 -0.20 -6.40 -6.09
CA PRO A 98 -0.25 -7.75 -5.56
C PRO A 98 0.77 -8.63 -6.30
N GLY A 99 1.25 -9.69 -5.65
CA GLY A 99 2.06 -10.71 -6.30
C GLY A 99 1.22 -11.57 -7.25
N LEU A 100 1.41 -11.47 -8.56
CA LEU A 100 0.57 -12.20 -9.52
C LEU A 100 1.13 -13.57 -9.89
N THR A 101 2.38 -13.87 -9.52
CA THR A 101 3.01 -15.18 -9.74
C THR A 101 3.15 -15.98 -8.45
N PRO A 102 3.31 -17.32 -8.54
CA PRO A 102 3.50 -18.16 -7.36
C PRO A 102 4.70 -17.69 -6.53
N ALA A 103 4.53 -17.65 -5.20
CA ALA A 103 5.51 -17.17 -4.23
C ALA A 103 6.04 -15.73 -4.46
N GLN A 104 5.40 -14.92 -5.31
CA GLN A 104 5.74 -13.51 -5.44
C GLN A 104 5.23 -12.72 -4.25
N THR A 105 6.13 -12.10 -3.50
CA THR A 105 5.76 -11.11 -2.49
C THR A 105 5.09 -9.91 -3.14
N GLY A 106 4.00 -9.40 -2.56
CA GLY A 106 3.38 -8.17 -3.05
C GLY A 106 4.33 -6.97 -2.89
N GLY A 107 4.21 -5.99 -3.79
CA GLY A 107 5.03 -4.79 -3.79
C GLY A 107 4.76 -3.92 -2.57
N THR A 108 5.76 -3.17 -2.11
CA THR A 108 5.56 -2.21 -1.02
C THR A 108 4.72 -1.02 -1.49
N GLY A 109 3.96 -0.40 -0.58
CA GLY A 109 3.28 0.85 -0.90
C GLY A 109 4.24 2.01 -1.07
N GLY A 110 3.77 3.06 -1.73
CA GLY A 110 4.51 4.32 -1.89
C GLY A 110 4.57 5.10 -0.58
N ILE A 111 5.60 5.94 -0.45
CA ILE A 111 5.74 6.85 0.70
C ILE A 111 4.76 8.02 0.51
N GLY A 112 4.09 8.47 1.58
CA GLY A 112 3.27 9.68 1.53
C GLY A 112 4.13 10.94 1.47
N GLY A 113 3.67 11.97 0.76
CA GLY A 113 4.39 13.22 0.60
C GLY A 113 4.31 14.13 1.83
N SER A 114 5.26 15.04 2.00
CA SER A 114 5.24 16.09 3.02
C SER A 114 4.37 17.29 2.61
N GLY A 115 3.84 17.99 3.60
CA GLY A 115 3.19 19.29 3.44
C GLY A 115 3.83 20.28 4.40
N GLU A 116 4.61 21.23 3.87
CA GLU A 116 5.43 22.17 4.64
C GLU A 116 5.42 23.62 4.14
#